data_AF-A0A1I8N9D0-F1
#
_entry.id   AF-A0A1I8N9D0-F1
#
_cell.length_a   1.000
_cell.length_b   1.000
_cell.length_c   1.000
_cell.angle_alpha   90.00
_cell.angle_beta   90.00
_cell.angle_gamma   90.00
#
_symmetry.space_group_name_H-M   'P 1'
#
loop_
_entity.id
_entity.type
_entity.pdbx_description
1 polymer ?
#
loop_
_entity_poly.entity_id
_entity_poly.type
_entity_poly.pdbx_seq_one_letter_code
_entity_poly.pdbx_strand_id
1 'polypeptide(L)'
;MVLVSHAPRKGKNVLLISTMHNDAKVDAETQKPDIILSYNDTKGGVDVVDRLCANYNCARATKRWPMVMFYAMLNVSTINSQVIHTANNPDTKLLRRNFIENLAMKLIEPHIRDRQNQSNLPRSIKLRLSEILHIND
;
A
#
# COMPACT_ATOMS: atom_id res chain seq x y z
N MET A 1 -16.06 29.13 -6.34
CA MET A 1 -16.65 27.78 -6.43
C MET A 1 -17.30 27.64 -7.79
N VAL A 2 -16.97 26.60 -8.53
CA VAL A 2 -17.43 26.33 -9.90
C VAL A 2 -18.08 24.93 -9.94
N LEU A 3 -19.21 24.83 -10.64
CA LEU A 3 -19.88 23.57 -10.96
C LEU A 3 -19.81 23.35 -12.47
N VAL A 4 -19.39 22.16 -12.89
CA VAL A 4 -19.32 21.73 -14.28
C VAL A 4 -20.27 20.57 -14.53
N SER A 5 -21.00 20.64 -15.64
CA SER A 5 -21.78 19.54 -16.19
C SER A 5 -21.22 19.20 -17.56
N HIS A 6 -20.61 18.02 -17.69
CA HIS A 6 -20.00 17.56 -18.93
C HIS A 6 -20.62 16.24 -19.38
N ALA A 7 -21.14 16.20 -20.61
CA ALA A 7 -21.77 15.03 -21.18
C ALA A 7 -20.84 14.32 -22.19
N PRO A 8 -19.97 13.39 -21.76
CA PRO A 8 -19.01 12.73 -22.65
C PRO A 8 -19.68 11.81 -23.68
N ARG A 9 -20.90 11.33 -23.41
CA ARG A 9 -21.71 10.48 -24.31
C ARG A 9 -23.18 10.80 -24.14
N LYS A 10 -24.00 10.54 -25.16
CA LYS A 10 -25.46 10.72 -25.08
C LYS A 10 -26.02 9.93 -23.89
N GLY A 11 -26.75 10.62 -23.02
CA GLY A 11 -27.34 10.02 -21.80
C GLY A 11 -26.37 9.73 -20.66
N LYS A 12 -25.10 10.17 -20.74
CA LYS A 12 -24.12 10.07 -19.65
C LYS A 12 -23.61 11.46 -19.30
N ASN A 13 -23.85 11.90 -18.08
CA ASN A 13 -23.40 13.19 -17.56
C ASN A 13 -22.39 13.00 -16.43
N VAL A 14 -21.38 13.85 -16.40
CA VAL A 14 -20.35 13.95 -15.35
C VAL A 14 -20.51 15.32 -14.70
N LEU A 15 -20.83 15.31 -13.41
CA LEU A 15 -20.96 16.51 -12.60
C LEU A 15 -19.76 16.62 -11.67
N LEU A 16 -19.07 17.76 -11.69
CA LEU A 16 -17.96 18.04 -10.78
C LEU A 16 -18.11 19.43 -10.17
N ILE A 17 -17.79 19.54 -8.88
CA ILE A 17 -17.72 20.80 -8.15
C ILE A 17 -16.26 21.02 -7.76
N SER A 18 -15.78 22.25 -7.91
CA SER A 18 -14.45 22.64 -7.45
C SER A 18 -14.46 24.00 -6.75
N THR A 19 -13.70 24.10 -5.67
CA THR A 19 -13.36 25.37 -5.01
C THR A 19 -11.99 25.90 -5.44
N MET A 20 -11.17 25.08 -6.12
CA MET A 20 -9.83 25.43 -6.58
C MET A 20 -9.84 26.20 -7.91
N HIS A 21 -10.83 25.93 -8.76
CA HIS A 21 -10.97 26.55 -10.07
C HIS A 21 -11.94 27.72 -10.00
N ASN A 22 -11.65 28.78 -10.77
CA ASN A 22 -12.41 30.04 -10.78
C ASN A 22 -12.94 30.42 -12.17
N ASP A 23 -12.60 29.65 -13.21
CA ASP A 23 -12.99 29.88 -14.59
C ASP A 23 -13.59 28.61 -15.23
N ALA A 24 -14.07 28.76 -16.46
CA ALA A 24 -14.70 27.71 -17.25
C ALA A 24 -13.76 27.18 -18.34
N LYS A 25 -12.46 27.09 -18.04
CA LYS A 25 -11.45 26.72 -19.03
C LYS A 25 -11.63 25.28 -19.52
N VAL A 26 -11.47 25.10 -20.83
CA VAL A 26 -11.56 23.83 -21.54
C VAL A 26 -10.27 23.62 -22.29
N ASP A 27 -9.70 22.43 -22.13
CA ASP A 27 -8.52 22.02 -22.85
C ASP A 27 -8.82 21.85 -24.35
N ALA A 28 -7.98 22.47 -25.19
CA ALA A 28 -8.21 22.54 -26.63
C ALA A 28 -8.00 21.18 -27.34
N GLU A 29 -7.14 20.32 -26.80
CA GLU A 29 -6.82 19.03 -27.40
C GLU A 29 -7.89 17.98 -27.05
N THR A 30 -8.20 17.86 -25.76
CA THR A 30 -9.11 16.82 -25.26
C THR A 30 -10.58 17.24 -25.25
N GLN A 31 -10.86 18.54 -25.42
CA GLN A 31 -12.20 19.14 -25.33
C GLN A 31 -12.88 18.86 -23.98
N LYS A 32 -12.08 18.67 -22.92
CA LYS A 32 -12.55 18.43 -21.56
C LYS A 32 -12.34 19.68 -20.70
N PRO A 33 -13.29 20.04 -19.83
CA PRO A 33 -13.08 21.05 -18.81
C PRO A 33 -11.83 20.75 -17.96
N ASP A 34 -11.02 21.75 -17.66
CA ASP A 34 -9.78 21.61 -16.89
C ASP A 34 -10.05 20.93 -15.53
N ILE A 35 -11.19 21.23 -14.90
CA ILE A 35 -11.65 20.59 -13.65
C ILE A 35 -11.69 19.05 -13.77
N ILE A 36 -12.11 18.51 -14.92
CA ILE A 36 -12.15 17.06 -15.15
C ILE A 36 -10.74 16.49 -15.30
N LEU A 37 -9.83 17.23 -15.94
CA LEU A 37 -8.45 16.81 -16.10
C LEU A 37 -7.75 16.75 -14.74
N SER A 38 -7.82 17.82 -13.95
CA SER A 38 -7.26 17.84 -12.59
C SER A 38 -7.85 16.74 -11.70
N TYR A 39 -9.16 16.50 -11.77
CA TYR A 39 -9.79 15.39 -11.04
C TYR A 39 -9.20 14.03 -11.46
N ASN A 40 -9.06 13.79 -12.77
CA ASN A 40 -8.51 12.53 -13.26
C ASN A 40 -7.05 12.31 -12.85
N ASP A 41 -6.26 13.37 -12.80
CA ASP A 41 -4.85 13.31 -12.38
C ASP A 41 -4.71 12.96 -10.89
N THR A 42 -5.64 13.40 -10.04
CA THR A 42 -5.54 13.22 -8.59
C THR A 42 -6.36 12.06 -8.02
N LYS A 43 -7.46 11.65 -8.69
CA LYS A 43 -8.40 10.65 -8.13
C LYS A 43 -7.79 9.27 -7.87
N GLY A 44 -6.69 8.95 -8.55
CA GLY A 44 -6.08 7.62 -8.50
C GLY A 44 -5.36 7.28 -7.19
N GLY A 45 -5.13 8.25 -6.30
CA GLY A 45 -4.34 8.02 -5.09
C GLY A 45 -4.89 6.91 -4.19
N VAL A 46 -6.19 6.93 -3.90
CA VAL A 46 -6.85 5.92 -3.06
C VAL A 46 -6.91 4.57 -3.76
N ASP A 47 -7.29 4.54 -5.05
CA ASP A 47 -7.33 3.31 -5.85
C ASP A 47 -5.97 2.59 -5.91
N VAL A 48 -4.87 3.36 -5.95
CA VAL A 48 -3.52 2.81 -5.90
C VAL A 48 -3.24 2.14 -4.55
N VAL A 49 -3.61 2.77 -3.44
CA VAL A 49 -3.44 2.19 -2.10
C VAL A 49 -4.28 0.92 -1.96
N ASP A 50 -5.54 0.93 -2.40
CA ASP A 50 -6.42 -0.23 -2.37
C ASP A 50 -5.86 -1.40 -3.19
N ARG A 51 -5.34 -1.11 -4.39
CA ARG A 51 -4.65 -2.12 -5.22
C ARG A 51 -3.40 -2.67 -4.54
N LEU A 52 -2.60 -1.83 -3.89
CA LEU A 52 -1.40 -2.25 -3.17
C LEU A 52 -1.71 -3.11 -1.94
N CYS A 53 -2.81 -2.80 -1.24
CA CYS A 53 -3.35 -3.60 -0.14
C CYS A 53 -3.86 -4.96 -0.64
N ALA A 54 -4.56 -4.99 -1.78
CA ALA A 54 -5.09 -6.22 -2.36
C ALA A 54 -3.98 -7.19 -2.81
N ASN A 55 -2.92 -6.66 -3.44
CA ASN A 55 -1.80 -7.47 -3.95
C ASN A 55 -0.97 -8.15 -2.84
N TYR A 56 -0.82 -7.49 -1.68
CA TYR A 56 -0.09 -8.03 -0.53
C TYR A 56 -0.93 -7.88 0.73
N ASN A 57 -1.93 -8.75 0.85
CA ASN A 57 -2.91 -8.71 1.93
C ASN A 57 -2.57 -9.72 3.05
N CYS A 58 -2.42 -9.23 4.28
CA CYS A 58 -2.23 -10.08 5.46
C CYS A 58 -3.54 -10.58 6.11
N ALA A 59 -4.70 -10.09 5.65
CA ALA A 59 -5.99 -10.45 6.23
C ALA A 59 -6.27 -11.95 6.14
N ARG A 60 -7.02 -12.44 7.14
CA ARG A 60 -7.48 -13.82 7.24
C ARG A 60 -8.97 -13.84 7.57
N ALA A 61 -9.66 -14.89 7.14
CA ALA A 61 -11.04 -15.13 7.51
C ALA A 61 -11.16 -15.17 9.04
N THR A 62 -12.04 -14.35 9.60
CA THR A 62 -12.19 -14.20 11.04
C THR A 62 -13.64 -13.85 11.37
N LYS A 63 -14.13 -14.36 12.50
CA LYS A 63 -15.46 -13.99 13.05
C LYS A 63 -15.40 -12.80 14.01
N ARG A 64 -14.21 -12.23 14.22
CA ARG A 64 -13.96 -11.13 15.15
C ARG A 64 -13.67 -9.86 14.35
N TRP A 65 -14.63 -8.93 14.28
CA TRP A 65 -14.47 -7.67 13.53
C TRP A 65 -13.24 -6.83 13.92
N PRO A 66 -12.75 -6.81 15.18
CA PRO A 66 -11.55 -6.03 15.51
C PRO A 66 -10.31 -6.55 14.79
N MET A 67 -10.26 -7.85 14.49
CA MET A 67 -9.16 -8.44 13.72
C MET A 67 -9.16 -7.92 12.27
N VAL A 68 -10.32 -7.62 11.70
CA VAL A 68 -10.42 -7.02 10.35
C VAL A 68 -9.76 -5.65 10.34
N MET A 69 -10.02 -4.83 11.36
CA MET A 69 -9.37 -3.52 11.52
C MET A 69 -7.86 -3.67 11.72
N PHE A 70 -7.44 -4.64 12.55
CA PHE A 70 -6.02 -4.91 12.75
C PHE A 70 -5.29 -5.28 11.45
N TYR A 71 -5.86 -6.17 10.63
CA TYR A 71 -5.27 -6.52 9.34
C TYR A 71 -5.23 -5.34 8.37
N ALA A 72 -6.27 -4.49 8.34
CA ALA A 72 -6.28 -3.28 7.54
C ALA A 72 -5.16 -2.32 7.97
N MET A 73 -4.99 -2.11 9.28
CA MET A 73 -3.90 -1.28 9.82
C MET A 73 -2.52 -1.82 9.42
N LEU A 74 -2.30 -3.15 9.48
CA LEU A 74 -1.04 -3.76 9.05
C LEU A 74 -0.76 -3.56 7.56
N ASN A 75 -1.77 -3.70 6.69
CA ASN A 75 -1.60 -3.50 5.26
C ASN A 75 -1.21 -2.05 4.93
N VAL A 76 -1.91 -1.08 5.53
CA VAL A 76 -1.66 0.36 5.31
C VAL A 76 -0.32 0.79 5.92
N SER A 77 0.00 0.33 7.14
CA SER A 77 1.26 0.66 7.80
C SER A 77 2.47 0.19 6.99
N THR A 78 2.38 -0.99 6.38
CA THR A 78 3.43 -1.53 5.49
C THR A 78 3.64 -0.67 4.25
N ILE A 79 2.56 -0.13 3.67
CA ILE A 79 2.66 0.82 2.54
C ILE A 79 3.35 2.10 3.00
N ASN A 80 2.88 2.68 4.10
CA ASN A 80 3.40 3.95 4.61
C ASN A 80 4.87 3.84 5.03
N SER A 81 5.28 2.74 5.66
CA SER A 81 6.68 2.49 6.01
C SER A 81 7.57 2.38 4.77
N GLN A 82 7.05 1.80 3.68
CA GLN A 82 7.77 1.73 2.41
C GLN A 82 7.92 3.13 1.79
N VAL A 83 6.87 3.95 1.80
CA VAL A 83 6.92 5.34 1.30
C VAL A 83 7.99 6.14 2.04
N ILE A 84 8.02 6.06 3.39
CA ILE A 84 9.03 6.72 4.21
C ILE A 84 10.43 6.18 3.90
N HIS A 85 10.58 4.86 3.78
CA HIS A 85 11.86 4.24 3.46
C HIS A 85 12.40 4.71 2.11
N THR A 86 11.57 4.73 1.06
CA THR A 86 11.95 5.22 -0.27
C THR A 86 12.25 6.70 -0.27
N ALA A 87 11.49 7.52 0.47
CA ALA A 87 11.76 8.95 0.61
C ALA A 87 13.13 9.23 1.27
N ASN A 88 13.52 8.41 2.25
CA ASN A 88 14.81 8.53 2.93
C ASN A 88 15.98 7.86 2.18
N ASN A 89 15.71 7.05 1.16
CA ASN A 89 16.72 6.28 0.41
C ASN A 89 16.44 6.36 -1.10
N PRO A 90 16.59 7.55 -1.73
CA PRO A 90 16.14 7.79 -3.10
C PRO A 90 16.85 6.93 -4.15
N ASP A 91 18.10 6.54 -3.90
CA ASP A 91 18.88 5.69 -4.80
C ASP A 91 18.47 4.21 -4.72
N THR A 92 17.74 3.83 -3.67
CA THR A 92 17.36 2.44 -3.42
C THR A 92 16.02 2.13 -4.08
N LYS A 93 16.08 1.53 -5.27
CA LYS A 93 14.89 0.96 -5.93
C LYS A 93 14.61 -0.45 -5.42
N LEU A 94 14.03 -0.54 -4.22
CA LEU A 94 13.63 -1.82 -3.65
C LEU A 94 12.26 -2.26 -4.19
N LEU A 95 12.18 -3.48 -4.73
CA LEU A 95 10.90 -4.09 -5.07
C LEU A 95 10.04 -4.24 -3.81
N ARG A 96 8.74 -3.97 -3.91
CA ARG A 96 7.78 -4.07 -2.79
C ARG A 96 7.82 -5.43 -2.11
N ARG A 97 7.93 -6.52 -2.88
CA ARG A 97 8.08 -7.88 -2.33
C ARG A 97 9.25 -7.97 -1.36
N ASN A 98 10.42 -7.51 -1.80
CA ASN A 98 11.65 -7.57 -1.03
C ASN A 98 11.57 -6.65 0.20
N PHE A 99 10.89 -5.50 0.08
CA PHE A 99 10.62 -4.63 1.24
C PHE A 99 9.85 -5.38 2.33
N ILE A 100 8.74 -6.00 1.95
CA ILE A 100 7.84 -6.70 2.86
C ILE A 100 8.55 -7.91 3.48
N GLU A 101 9.30 -8.67 2.67
CA GLU A 101 10.09 -9.82 3.13
C GLU A 101 11.14 -9.39 4.16
N ASN A 102 11.94 -8.36 3.85
CA ASN A 102 12.94 -7.83 4.77
C ASN A 102 12.31 -7.28 6.05
N LEU A 103 11.18 -6.57 5.95
CA LEU A 103 10.44 -6.07 7.09
C LEU A 103 9.96 -7.22 7.98
N ALA A 104 9.33 -8.24 7.39
CA ALA A 104 8.85 -9.41 8.11
C ALA A 104 10.00 -10.14 8.81
N MET A 105 11.12 -10.37 8.09
CA MET A 105 12.31 -11.01 8.64
C MET A 105 12.88 -10.25 9.84
N LYS A 106 13.01 -8.91 9.74
CA LYS A 106 13.49 -8.07 10.85
C LYS A 106 12.57 -8.10 12.07
N LEU A 107 11.25 -8.20 11.86
CA LEU A 107 10.29 -8.29 12.97
C LEU A 107 10.33 -9.64 13.68
N ILE A 108 10.57 -10.73 12.96
CA ILE A 108 10.58 -12.09 13.54
C ILE A 108 11.95 -12.50 14.09
N GLU A 109 13.05 -11.91 13.60
CA GLU A 109 14.42 -12.26 14.01
C GLU A 109 14.62 -12.39 15.53
N PRO A 110 14.25 -11.41 16.39
CA PRO A 110 14.44 -11.55 17.84
C PRO A 110 13.69 -12.75 18.41
N HIS A 111 12.46 -13.00 17.94
CA HIS A 111 11.67 -14.15 18.37
C HIS A 111 12.26 -15.49 17.90
N ILE A 112 12.90 -15.51 16.73
CA ILE A 112 13.59 -16.71 16.24
C ILE A 112 14.81 -17.01 17.12
N ARG A 113 15.61 -15.99 17.47
CA ARG A 113 16.76 -16.13 18.36
C ARG A 113 16.36 -16.66 19.73
N ASP A 114 15.29 -16.12 20.34
CA ASP A 114 14.76 -16.61 21.60
C ASP A 114 14.32 -18.08 21.51
N ARG A 115 13.63 -18.44 20.42
CA ARG A 115 13.16 -19.80 20.18
C ARG A 115 14.31 -20.79 19.98
N GLN A 116 15.40 -20.38 19.35
CA GLN A 116 16.58 -21.23 19.12
C GLN A 116 17.24 -21.67 20.44
N ASN A 117 17.22 -20.81 21.45
CA ASN A 117 17.78 -21.07 22.78
C ASN A 117 16.94 -22.05 23.62
N GLN A 118 15.75 -22.48 23.15
CA GLN A 118 14.92 -23.42 23.88
C GLN A 118 15.51 -24.84 23.84
N SER A 119 15.70 -25.44 25.02
CA SER A 119 16.26 -26.80 25.16
C SER A 119 15.41 -27.87 24.46
N ASN A 120 14.08 -27.78 24.59
CA ASN A 120 13.12 -28.79 24.15
C ASN A 120 12.66 -28.65 22.68
N LEU A 121 13.33 -27.84 21.87
CA LEU A 121 12.94 -27.66 20.46
C LEU A 121 13.47 -28.82 19.60
N PRO A 122 12.63 -29.44 18.74
CA PRO A 122 13.07 -30.49 17.83
C PRO A 122 14.29 -30.08 17.00
N ARG A 123 15.24 -31.00 16.82
CA ARG A 123 16.51 -30.73 16.10
C ARG A 123 16.28 -30.19 14.69
N SER A 124 15.29 -30.71 13.96
CA SER A 124 14.94 -30.23 12.61
C SER A 124 14.53 -28.76 12.58
N ILE A 125 13.82 -28.29 13.61
CA ILE A 125 13.44 -26.89 13.73
C ILE A 125 14.66 -26.04 14.11
N LYS A 126 15.50 -26.49 15.06
CA LYS A 126 16.72 -25.77 15.43
C LYS A 126 17.64 -25.52 14.23
N LEU A 127 17.89 -26.57 13.43
CA LEU A 127 18.70 -26.45 12.21
C LEU A 127 18.12 -25.40 11.25
N ARG A 128 16.80 -25.46 11.00
CA ARG A 128 16.16 -24.51 10.11
C ARG A 128 16.17 -23.07 10.63
N LEU A 129 16.09 -22.88 11.96
CA LEU A 129 16.24 -21.55 12.56
C LEU A 129 17.68 -21.03 12.44
N SER A 130 18.69 -21.89 12.61
CA SER A 130 20.10 -21.53 12.37
C SER A 130 20.34 -21.10 10.93
N GLU A 131 19.78 -21.86 9.96
CA GLU A 131 19.84 -21.53 8.52
C GLU A 131 19.24 -20.15 8.24
N ILE A 132 18.04 -19.87 8.79
CA ILE A 132 17.35 -18.60 8.61
C ILE A 132 18.12 -17.43 9.25
N LEU A 133 18.77 -17.66 10.39
CA LEU A 133 19.56 -16.64 11.09
C LEU A 133 20.96 -16.46 10.51
N HIS A 134 21.36 -17.25 9.51
CA HIS A 134 22.72 -17.30 8.98
C HIS A 134 23.79 -17.52 10.08
N ILE A 135 23.42 -18.23 11.15
CA ILE A 135 24.35 -18.68 12.18
C ILE A 135 24.92 -19.99 11.65
N ASN A 136 26.04 -19.92 10.94
CA ASN A 136 26.81 -21.11 10.59
C ASN A 136 27.37 -21.72 11.88
N ASP A 137 27.27 -23.05 12.00
CA ASP A 137 27.93 -23.84 13.06
C ASP A 137 29.44 -23.60 13.10
#